data_AF-A0A6J8ADJ9-F1
#
_entry.id   AF-A0A6J8ADJ9-F1
#
_cell.length_a   1.000
_cell.length_b   1.000
_cell.length_c   1.000
_cell.angle_alpha   90.00
_cell.angle_beta   90.00
_cell.angle_gamma   90.00
#
_symmetry.space_group_name_H-M   'P 1'
#
loop_
_entity.id
_entity.type
_entity.pdbx_description
1 polymer ?
#
loop_
_entity_poly.entity_id
_entity_poly.type
_entity_poly.pdbx_seq_one_letter_code
_entity_poly.pdbx_strand_id
1 'polypeptide(L)'
;MVKYWRENGIDVVLYLDDCFGMCTDKSKCIEDSNFVKKSLEDAGFLINEGKSFFSPVQSLEWLVSVIGRFPKITARTLAQVVGRIISMAPVIGNVARIMTKFCYMAIECRTEWDKWLLFPCPYKVLSELHFWLDNITSLNIKLLDHYSKSHVVIYSDASGIGSGAY
;
A
#
# COMPACT_ATOMS: atom_id res chain seq x y z
N MET A 1 -21.46 9.99 -4.93
CA MET A 1 -21.76 9.20 -6.15
C MET A 1 -22.66 8.02 -5.83
N VAL A 2 -22.28 7.12 -4.92
CA VAL A 2 -23.15 6.02 -4.44
C VAL A 2 -24.48 6.54 -3.90
N LYS A 3 -24.45 7.60 -3.07
CA LYS A 3 -25.65 8.28 -2.59
C LYS A 3 -26.60 8.73 -3.72
N TYR A 4 -26.06 9.38 -4.75
CA TYR A 4 -26.82 9.85 -5.90
C TYR A 4 -27.48 8.70 -6.68
N TRP A 5 -26.78 7.58 -6.88
CA TRP A 5 -27.35 6.41 -7.56
C TRP A 5 -28.52 5.80 -6.76
N ARG A 6 -28.38 5.71 -5.43
CA ARG A 6 -29.45 5.24 -4.55
C ARG A 6 -30.65 6.18 -4.53
N GLU A 7 -30.41 7.49 -4.52
CA GLU A 7 -31.48 8.51 -4.64
C GLU A 7 -32.26 8.39 -5.96
N ASN A 8 -31.66 7.82 -7.00
CA ASN A 8 -32.30 7.54 -8.29
C ASN A 8 -32.86 6.10 -8.39
N GLY A 9 -33.04 5.40 -7.26
CA GLY A 9 -33.67 4.08 -7.21
C GLY A 9 -32.77 2.91 -7.64
N ILE A 10 -31.47 3.13 -7.79
CA ILE A 10 -30.50 2.08 -8.12
C ILE A 10 -29.89 1.55 -6.82
N ASP A 11 -30.24 0.32 -6.44
CA ASP A 11 -29.64 -0.33 -5.27
C ASP A 11 -28.23 -0.83 -5.61
N VAL A 12 -27.22 -0.20 -5.02
CA VAL A 12 -25.81 -0.44 -5.33
C VAL A 12 -24.94 -0.28 -4.08
N VAL A 13 -23.93 -1.14 -3.97
CA VAL A 13 -22.88 -1.08 -2.95
C VAL A 13 -21.54 -1.07 -3.66
N LEU A 14 -20.67 -0.11 -3.31
CA LEU A 14 -19.32 0.00 -3.86
C LEU A 14 -18.29 -0.27 -2.76
N TYR A 15 -17.33 -1.14 -3.05
CA TYR A 15 -16.22 -1.45 -2.16
C TYR A 15 -14.94 -0.75 -2.64
N LEU A 16 -14.18 -0.21 -1.69
CA LEU A 16 -12.86 0.39 -1.90
C LEU A 16 -11.87 -0.42 -1.06
N ASP A 17 -10.82 -0.95 -1.69
CA ASP A 17 -9.89 -1.87 -1.02
C ASP A 17 -8.65 -1.13 -0.49
N ASP A 18 -7.97 -0.36 -1.35
CA ASP A 18 -6.76 0.38 -0.98
C ASP A 18 -6.87 1.88 -1.30
N CYS A 19 -6.54 2.73 -0.31
CA CYS A 19 -6.39 4.17 -0.49
C CYS A 19 -5.13 4.65 0.23
N PHE A 20 -4.30 5.43 -0.46
CA PHE A 20 -3.05 5.97 0.08
C PHE A 20 -3.12 7.49 0.11
N GLY A 21 -2.99 8.07 1.31
CA GLY A 21 -2.86 9.51 1.53
C GLY A 21 -1.46 9.82 2.06
N MET A 22 -0.81 10.84 1.50
CA MET A 22 0.59 11.15 1.83
C MET A 22 0.76 12.65 2.01
N CYS A 23 1.39 13.01 3.13
CA CYS A 23 1.69 14.39 3.49
C CYS A 23 3.00 14.46 4.28
N THR A 24 3.70 15.58 4.17
CA THR A 24 5.00 15.81 4.83
C THR A 24 4.86 16.12 6.32
N ASP A 25 3.71 16.64 6.73
CA ASP A 25 3.41 16.99 8.13
C ASP A 25 2.41 16.00 8.73
N LYS A 26 2.69 15.51 9.94
CA LYS A 26 1.82 14.55 10.65
C LYS A 26 0.43 15.14 10.92
N SER A 27 0.35 16.41 11.30
CA SER A 27 -0.90 17.11 11.59
C SER A 27 -1.73 17.24 10.31
N LYS A 28 -1.07 17.58 9.19
CA LYS A 28 -1.73 17.67 7.90
C LYS A 28 -2.17 16.30 7.36
N CYS A 29 -1.39 15.24 7.55
CA CYS A 29 -1.81 13.85 7.26
C CYS A 29 -3.09 13.48 8.01
N ILE A 30 -3.22 13.87 9.28
CA ILE A 30 -4.42 13.62 10.08
C ILE A 30 -5.59 14.43 9.53
N GLU A 31 -5.38 15.70 9.19
CA GLU A 31 -6.39 16.56 8.61
C GLU A 31 -6.90 16.03 7.26
N ASP A 32 -5.98 15.71 6.34
CA ASP A 32 -6.29 15.15 5.02
C ASP A 32 -7.00 13.80 5.15
N SER A 33 -6.55 12.95 6.06
CA SER A 33 -7.18 11.64 6.34
C SER A 33 -8.60 11.78 6.88
N ASN A 34 -8.82 12.70 7.82
CA ASN A 34 -10.15 13.01 8.35
C ASN A 34 -11.06 13.59 7.27
N PHE A 35 -10.52 14.45 6.41
CA PHE A 35 -11.25 15.02 5.28
C PHE A 35 -11.68 13.93 4.29
N VAL A 36 -10.79 13.00 3.94
CA VAL A 36 -11.10 11.86 3.06
C VAL A 36 -12.16 10.96 3.69
N LYS A 37 -12.00 10.60 4.97
CA LYS A 37 -12.98 9.78 5.71
C LYS A 37 -14.37 10.39 5.66
N LYS A 38 -14.49 11.67 6.02
CA LYS A 38 -15.76 12.40 6.00
C LYS A 38 -16.35 12.50 4.60
N SER A 39 -15.51 12.76 3.60
CA SER A 39 -15.95 12.85 2.19
C SER A 39 -16.50 11.52 1.66
N LEU A 40 -15.94 10.38 2.10
CA LEU A 40 -16.44 9.05 1.75
C LEU A 40 -17.81 8.78 2.40
N GLU A 41 -17.96 9.11 3.69
CA GLU A 41 -19.24 9.00 4.40
C GLU A 41 -20.33 9.86 3.73
N ASP A 42 -20.00 11.12 3.43
CA ASP A 42 -20.92 12.05 2.74
C ASP A 42 -21.30 11.56 1.33
N ALA A 43 -20.41 10.83 0.66
CA ALA A 43 -20.65 10.21 -0.63
C ALA A 43 -21.51 8.93 -0.57
N GLY A 44 -21.78 8.42 0.64
CA GLY A 44 -22.62 7.24 0.92
C GLY A 44 -21.85 5.94 1.11
N PHE A 45 -20.54 5.98 1.36
CA PHE A 45 -19.73 4.80 1.67
C PHE A 45 -19.82 4.42 3.14
N LEU A 46 -19.75 3.11 3.42
CA LEU A 46 -19.57 2.57 4.76
C LEU A 46 -18.09 2.27 4.96
N ILE A 47 -17.47 2.94 5.92
CA ILE A 47 -16.06 2.73 6.28
C ILE A 47 -15.94 1.47 7.16
N ASN A 48 -15.03 0.56 6.81
CA ASN A 48 -14.70 -0.57 7.67
C ASN A 48 -13.52 -0.21 8.59
N GLU A 49 -13.81 0.34 9.77
CA GLU A 49 -12.79 0.74 10.76
C GLU A 49 -11.85 -0.41 11.18
N GLY A 50 -12.29 -1.68 11.07
CA GLY A 50 -11.45 -2.84 11.39
C GLY A 50 -10.38 -3.15 10.34
N LYS A 51 -10.54 -2.64 9.12
CA LYS A 51 -9.59 -2.81 8.01
C LYS A 51 -8.94 -1.51 7.55
N SER A 52 -9.59 -0.37 7.77
CA SER A 52 -9.15 0.93 7.28
C SER A 52 -8.29 1.66 8.31
N PHE A 53 -7.07 2.01 7.94
CA PHE A 53 -6.13 2.76 8.78
C PHE A 53 -6.08 4.23 8.36
N PHE A 54 -6.74 5.11 9.14
CA PHE A 54 -6.76 6.56 8.92
C PHE A 54 -5.74 7.33 9.78
N SER A 55 -4.95 6.65 10.61
CA SER A 55 -3.87 7.27 11.37
C SER A 55 -2.56 7.24 10.59
N PRO A 56 -1.77 8.34 10.58
CA PRO A 56 -0.44 8.30 9.99
C PRO A 56 0.45 7.33 10.76
N VAL A 57 0.89 6.26 10.09
CA VAL A 57 1.80 5.27 10.66
C VAL A 57 3.23 5.64 10.25
N GLN A 58 4.14 5.72 11.22
CA GLN A 58 5.56 5.97 10.96
C GLN A 58 6.18 4.69 10.37
N SER A 59 6.38 4.70 9.06
CA SER A 59 6.21 3.55 8.19
C SER A 59 7.48 2.71 7.94
N LEU A 60 8.31 2.41 8.95
CA LEU A 60 9.52 1.60 8.74
C LEU A 60 9.81 0.50 9.78
N GLU A 61 9.04 0.38 10.86
CA GLU A 61 9.25 -0.70 11.83
C GLU A 61 9.21 -2.10 11.18
N TRP A 62 8.35 -2.25 10.17
CA TRP A 62 8.27 -3.47 9.37
C TRP A 62 9.56 -3.77 8.61
N LEU A 63 10.26 -2.76 8.10
CA LEU A 63 11.50 -2.92 7.35
C LEU A 63 12.68 -3.21 8.30
N VAL A 64 12.76 -2.47 9.41
CA VAL A 64 13.75 -2.70 10.48
C VAL A 64 13.62 -4.12 11.04
N SER A 65 12.40 -4.58 11.29
CA SER A 65 12.12 -5.94 11.78
C SER A 65 12.61 -7.03 10.81
N VAL A 66 12.49 -6.80 9.50
CA VAL A 66 12.93 -7.78 8.49
C VAL A 66 14.44 -7.78 8.35
N ILE A 67 15.08 -6.60 8.35
CA ILE A 67 16.54 -6.47 8.34
C ILE A 67 17.15 -7.15 9.56
N GLY A 68 16.62 -6.91 10.76
CA GLY A 68 17.13 -7.50 12.01
C GLY A 68 16.99 -9.03 12.10
N ARG A 69 16.04 -9.62 11.35
CA ARG A 69 15.86 -11.08 11.28
C ARG A 69 16.58 -11.73 10.10
N PHE A 70 17.13 -10.94 9.18
CA PHE A 70 17.78 -11.46 7.99
C PHE A 70 19.04 -12.30 8.34
N PRO A 71 19.30 -13.44 7.67
CA PRO A 71 18.55 -14.05 6.56
C PRO A 71 17.44 -15.01 7.01
N LYS A 72 17.10 -15.10 8.30
CA LYS A 72 16.06 -16.01 8.84
C LYS A 72 14.66 -15.43 8.68
N ILE A 73 14.26 -15.18 7.43
CA ILE A 73 12.93 -14.68 7.07
C ILE A 73 12.24 -15.63 6.10
N THR A 74 10.91 -15.60 6.05
CA THR A 74 10.12 -16.42 5.13
C THR A 74 9.83 -15.66 3.84
N ALA A 75 9.45 -16.40 2.79
CA ALA A 75 9.02 -15.78 1.53
C ALA A 75 7.79 -14.88 1.73
N ARG A 76 6.85 -15.27 2.61
CA ARG A 76 5.69 -14.45 2.95
C ARG A 76 6.09 -13.11 3.56
N THR A 77 7.01 -13.12 4.54
CA THR A 77 7.48 -11.89 5.18
C THR A 77 8.17 -10.97 4.17
N LEU A 78 9.02 -11.52 3.29
CA LEU A 78 9.68 -10.73 2.25
C LEU A 78 8.69 -10.18 1.21
N ALA A 79 7.69 -10.97 0.81
CA ALA A 79 6.65 -10.53 -0.12
C ALA A 79 5.79 -9.40 0.44
N GLN A 80 5.48 -9.42 1.75
CA GLN A 80 4.75 -8.33 2.41
C GLN A 80 5.54 -7.01 2.37
N VAL A 81 6.85 -7.05 2.62
CA VAL A 81 7.75 -5.90 2.50
C VAL A 81 7.75 -5.36 1.07
N VAL A 82 8.00 -6.23 0.10
CA VAL A 82 8.07 -5.85 -1.32
C VAL A 82 6.74 -5.30 -1.81
N GLY A 83 5.61 -5.91 -1.42
CA GLY A 83 4.27 -5.45 -1.75
C GLY A 83 4.01 -4.03 -1.25
N ARG A 84 4.38 -3.73 0.00
CA ARG A 84 4.31 -2.36 0.56
C ARG A 84 5.19 -1.36 -0.17
N ILE A 85 6.38 -1.78 -0.62
CA ILE A 85 7.26 -0.92 -1.40
C ILE A 85 6.66 -0.62 -2.78
N ILE A 86 6.15 -1.65 -3.46
CA ILE A 86 5.55 -1.53 -4.78
C ILE A 86 4.24 -0.75 -4.74
N SER A 87 3.45 -0.86 -3.67
CA SER A 87 2.22 -0.06 -3.52
C SER A 87 2.49 1.43 -3.42
N MET A 88 3.71 1.85 -3.03
CA MET A 88 4.15 3.25 -3.07
C MET A 88 4.68 3.69 -4.44
N ALA A 89 4.72 2.81 -5.45
CA ALA A 89 5.17 3.13 -6.81
C ALA A 89 4.50 4.37 -7.44
N PRO A 90 3.22 4.72 -7.17
CA PRO A 90 2.64 5.97 -7.65
C PRO A 90 3.38 7.23 -7.17
N VAL A 91 4.05 7.18 -6.01
CA VAL A 91 4.74 8.33 -5.42
C VAL A 91 6.24 8.29 -5.68
N ILE A 92 6.88 7.14 -5.47
CA ILE A 92 8.33 7.00 -5.64
C ILE A 92 8.71 6.67 -7.10
N GLY A 93 7.74 6.30 -7.94
CA GLY A 93 7.93 5.94 -9.34
C GLY A 93 8.57 4.57 -9.55
N ASN A 94 9.11 4.36 -10.75
CA ASN A 94 9.68 3.08 -11.19
C ASN A 94 10.85 2.55 -10.33
N VAL A 95 11.45 3.39 -9.49
CA VAL A 95 12.49 2.98 -8.53
C VAL A 95 11.99 1.88 -7.60
N ALA A 96 10.68 1.88 -7.26
CA ALA A 96 10.00 0.83 -6.49
C ALA A 96 10.29 -0.57 -7.05
N ARG A 97 10.14 -0.73 -8.37
CA ARG A 97 10.30 -2.02 -9.06
C ARG A 97 11.75 -2.36 -9.30
N ILE A 98 12.60 -1.38 -9.61
CA ILE A 98 14.03 -1.60 -9.87
C ILE A 98 14.76 -2.02 -8.59
N MET A 99 14.46 -1.36 -7.47
CA MET A 99 15.14 -1.57 -6.19
C MET A 99 14.48 -2.64 -5.32
N THR A 100 13.58 -3.45 -5.88
CA THR A 100 13.04 -4.67 -5.25
C THR A 100 13.33 -5.92 -6.07
N LYS A 101 14.16 -5.83 -7.13
CA LYS A 101 14.38 -6.91 -8.09
C LYS A 101 15.04 -8.13 -7.46
N PHE A 102 16.01 -7.94 -6.55
CA PHE A 102 16.68 -9.06 -5.90
C PHE A 102 15.81 -9.66 -4.81
N CYS A 103 15.00 -8.84 -4.13
CA CYS A 103 13.96 -9.33 -3.23
C CYS A 103 12.94 -10.21 -3.98
N TYR A 104 12.47 -9.77 -5.15
CA TYR A 104 11.55 -10.51 -6.00
C TYR A 104 12.16 -11.82 -6.50
N MET A 105 13.41 -11.77 -6.98
CA MET A 105 14.15 -12.96 -7.42
C MET A 105 14.27 -13.98 -6.28
N ALA A 106 14.56 -13.53 -5.05
CA ALA A 106 14.62 -14.42 -3.90
C ALA A 106 13.26 -15.02 -3.56
N ILE A 107 12.17 -14.23 -3.61
CA ILE A 107 10.80 -14.73 -3.41
C ILE A 107 10.46 -15.81 -4.45
N GLU A 108 10.82 -15.64 -5.71
CA GLU A 108 10.58 -16.62 -6.77
C GLU A 108 11.38 -17.92 -6.60
N CYS A 109 12.48 -17.90 -5.84
CA CYS A 109 13.21 -19.11 -5.46
C CYS A 109 12.59 -19.88 -4.28
N ARG A 110 11.44 -19.44 -3.73
CA ARG A 110 10.78 -20.12 -2.61
C ARG A 110 10.33 -21.53 -3.01
N THR A 111 10.52 -22.49 -2.10
CA THR A 111 9.84 -23.79 -2.16
C THR A 111 8.49 -23.73 -1.45
N GLU A 112 8.41 -22.99 -0.35
CA GLU A 112 7.23 -22.82 0.49
C GLU A 112 7.15 -21.38 1.04
N TRP A 113 5.95 -20.91 1.35
CA TRP A 113 5.72 -19.53 1.79
C TRP A 113 6.18 -19.24 3.22
N ASP A 114 6.06 -20.23 4.10
CA ASP A 114 6.19 -20.08 5.55
C ASP A 114 7.45 -20.75 6.12
N LYS A 115 8.31 -21.33 5.26
CA LYS A 115 9.65 -21.79 5.62
C LYS A 115 10.69 -20.70 5.39
N TRP A 116 11.85 -20.84 6.03
CA TRP A 116 12.98 -19.94 5.82
C TRP A 116 13.40 -19.96 4.36
N LEU A 117 13.52 -18.77 3.79
CA LEU A 117 13.86 -18.59 2.39
C LEU A 117 15.36 -18.81 2.20
N LEU A 118 15.71 -19.59 1.18
CA LEU A 118 17.09 -19.68 0.72
C LEU A 118 17.37 -18.51 -0.22
N PHE A 119 18.42 -17.75 0.08
CA PHE A 119 18.81 -16.58 -0.69
C PHE A 119 19.97 -16.94 -1.62
N PRO A 120 19.79 -16.93 -2.96
CA PRO A 120 20.90 -17.16 -3.89
C PRO A 120 21.95 -16.05 -3.83
N CYS A 121 21.53 -14.82 -3.51
CA CYS A 121 22.39 -13.63 -3.42
C CYS A 121 21.98 -12.77 -2.20
N PRO A 122 22.25 -13.21 -0.95
CA PRO A 122 21.73 -12.58 0.26
C PRO A 122 22.20 -11.12 0.43
N TYR A 123 23.45 -10.81 0.07
CA TYR A 123 24.00 -9.47 0.16
C TYR A 123 23.26 -8.46 -0.76
N LYS A 124 22.77 -8.90 -1.91
CA LYS A 124 22.01 -8.04 -2.84
C LYS A 124 20.63 -7.73 -2.30
N VAL A 125 19.96 -8.72 -1.70
CA VAL A 125 18.67 -8.53 -1.03
C VAL A 125 18.82 -7.59 0.17
N LEU A 126 19.83 -7.83 1.01
CA LEU A 126 20.07 -6.98 2.16
C LEU A 126 20.42 -5.53 1.76
N SER A 127 21.18 -5.35 0.68
CA SER A 127 21.46 -4.03 0.11
C SER A 127 20.21 -3.31 -0.39
N GLU A 128 19.26 -4.01 -1.00
CA GLU A 128 17.96 -3.42 -1.39
C GLU A 128 17.15 -3.01 -0.16
N LEU A 129 17.09 -3.86 0.88
CA LEU A 129 16.38 -3.56 2.12
C LEU A 129 16.97 -2.32 2.83
N HIS A 130 18.30 -2.22 2.92
CA HIS A 130 18.96 -1.03 3.46
C HIS A 130 18.75 0.21 2.59
N PHE A 131 18.83 0.07 1.26
CA PHE A 131 18.50 1.19 0.36
C PHE A 131 17.12 1.75 0.67
N TRP A 132 16.11 0.89 0.85
CA TRP A 132 14.78 1.36 1.22
C TRP A 132 14.76 1.97 2.61
N LEU A 133 15.44 1.40 3.60
CA LEU A 133 15.48 1.99 4.95
C LEU A 133 16.04 3.41 4.94
N ASP A 134 17.09 3.64 4.16
CA ASP A 134 17.80 4.90 4.12
C ASP A 134 17.11 5.94 3.21
N ASN A 135 16.42 5.50 2.16
CA ASN A 135 15.95 6.38 1.08
C ASN A 135 14.42 6.49 0.98
N ILE A 136 13.63 5.64 1.63
CA ILE A 136 12.17 5.70 1.51
C ILE A 136 11.59 7.05 1.94
N THR A 137 12.14 7.68 2.98
CA THR A 137 11.68 8.99 3.47
C THR A 137 12.13 10.13 2.56
N SER A 138 13.29 10.02 1.90
CA SER A 138 13.83 11.06 0.99
C SER A 138 13.30 10.93 -0.44
N LEU A 139 12.97 9.72 -0.88
CA LEU A 139 12.26 9.45 -2.13
C LEU A 139 10.77 9.83 -2.05
N ASN A 140 10.26 9.97 -0.82
CA ASN A 140 8.92 10.43 -0.48
C ASN A 140 8.75 11.97 -0.61
N ILE A 141 9.45 12.61 -1.55
CA ILE A 141 9.40 14.07 -1.75
C ILE A 141 8.73 14.43 -3.10
N LYS A 142 8.39 13.44 -3.93
CA LYS A 142 7.67 13.73 -5.17
C LYS A 142 6.25 14.22 -4.83
N LEU A 143 5.99 15.51 -5.04
CA LEU A 143 4.64 16.04 -5.08
C LEU A 143 3.83 15.13 -6.00
N LEU A 144 2.70 14.62 -5.51
CA LEU A 144 1.62 14.21 -6.39
C LEU A 144 1.38 15.41 -7.31
N ASP A 145 1.61 15.19 -8.59
CA ASP A 145 1.77 16.18 -9.64
C ASP A 145 0.79 17.36 -9.48
N HIS A 146 1.25 18.60 -9.68
CA HIS A 146 0.39 19.80 -9.67
C HIS A 146 -0.63 19.69 -10.82
N TYR A 147 -1.76 19.03 -10.58
CA TYR A 147 -2.90 19.00 -11.47
C TYR A 147 -4.14 19.49 -10.74
N SER A 148 -4.67 20.61 -11.23
CA SER A 148 -5.89 21.29 -10.78
C SER A 148 -7.19 20.50 -10.99
N LYS A 149 -7.14 19.17 -11.02
CA LYS A 149 -8.30 18.29 -11.07
C LYS A 149 -8.08 17.06 -10.22
N SER A 150 -9.01 16.86 -9.29
CA SER A 150 -9.10 15.71 -8.39
C SER A 150 -9.20 14.41 -9.18
N HIS A 151 -8.09 13.70 -9.35
CA HIS A 151 -8.11 12.33 -9.83
C HIS A 151 -7.92 11.39 -8.65
N VAL A 152 -9.04 10.92 -8.10
CA VAL A 152 -9.03 9.77 -7.19
C VAL A 152 -8.81 8.53 -8.05
N VAL A 153 -7.64 7.92 -7.95
CA VAL A 153 -7.36 6.63 -8.60
C VAL A 153 -7.85 5.55 -7.64
N ILE A 154 -8.99 4.95 -7.96
CA ILE A 154 -9.60 3.87 -7.19
C ILE A 154 -9.16 2.55 -7.82
N TYR A 155 -8.46 1.72 -7.05
CA TYR A 155 -8.23 0.32 -7.41
C TYR A 155 -9.32 -0.52 -6.72
N SER A 156 -10.27 -1.03 -7.50
CA SER A 156 -11.21 -2.06 -7.04
C SER A 156 -10.75 -3.40 -7.61
N ASP A 157 -9.89 -4.08 -6.87
CA ASP A 157 -9.69 -5.52 -7.00
C ASP A 157 -11.01 -6.21 -6.61
N ALA A 158 -11.52 -7.09 -7.47
CA ALA A 158 -12.70 -7.90 -7.21
C ALA A 158 -12.28 -9.36 -6.98
N SER A 159 -11.64 -9.64 -5.84
CA SER A 159 -11.32 -11.01 -5.45
C SER A 159 -12.47 -11.66 -4.64
N GLY A 160 -13.43 -12.22 -5.39
CA GLY A 160 -14.32 -13.28 -4.88
C GLY A 160 -15.81 -12.93 -4.86
N ILE A 161 -16.50 -13.25 -5.96
CA ILE A 161 -17.97 -13.37 -6.09
C ILE A 161 -18.73 -12.04 -5.93
N GLY A 162 -19.06 -11.42 -7.07
CA GLY A 162 -20.10 -10.41 -7.12
C GLY A 162 -21.47 -11.09 -7.11
N SER A 163 -22.22 -10.93 -6.02
CA SER A 163 -23.63 -11.32 -5.96
C SER A 163 -24.51 -10.14 -6.39
N GLY A 164 -25.17 -10.27 -7.54
CA GLY A 164 -26.32 -9.45 -7.89
C GLY A 164 -27.59 -10.15 -7.38
N ALA A 165 -28.38 -9.46 -6.58
CA ALA A 165 -29.76 -9.86 -6.30
C ALA A 165 -30.69 -9.20 -7.31
N TYR A 166 -31.73 -9.93 -7.74
CA TYR A 166 -32.83 -9.43 -8.58
C TYR A 166 -33.98 -8.98 -7.69
#